data_AF-A0A935X382-F1
#
_entry.id   AF-A0A935X382-F1
#
_cell.length_a   1.000
_cell.length_b   1.000
_cell.length_c   1.000
_cell.angle_alpha   90.00
_cell.angle_beta   90.00
_cell.angle_gamma   90.00
#
_symmetry.space_group_name_H-M   'P 1'
#
loop_
_entity.id
_entity.type
_entity.pdbx_description
1 polymer ?
#
loop_
_entity_poly.entity_id
_entity_poly.type
_entity_poly.pdbx_seq_one_letter_code
_entity_poly.pdbx_strand_id
1 'polypeptide(L)'
;MTSFESTLDDAFDELEAKLGRPPNSDEEAELREGLFLTWIQAARFDELIQYMLDHYELEGGFGDASILSDALKRAGDLPRIETLFGGLLKSRKRAFARVWKQAQEAHIGAMRESAKHMAAVMEAYAGLYHGYWSMQNEEGMAKVKAEMLHYQAHRSDQRPPRQGNE
;
A
#
# COMPACT_ATOMS: atom_id res chain seq x y z
N MET A 1 14.19 1.89 -9.95
CA MET A 1 13.56 1.23 -11.10
C MET A 1 13.49 -0.25 -10.80
N THR A 2 12.28 -0.75 -10.56
CA THR A 2 12.00 -2.15 -10.27
C THR A 2 12.00 -2.99 -11.54
N SER A 3 12.05 -4.33 -11.40
CA SER A 3 11.92 -5.22 -12.57
C SER A 3 10.59 -5.00 -13.30
N PHE A 4 9.52 -4.68 -12.57
CA PHE A 4 8.20 -4.41 -13.16
C PHE A 4 8.23 -3.13 -13.99
N GLU A 5 8.76 -2.03 -13.43
CA GLU A 5 8.91 -0.75 -14.16
C GLU A 5 9.72 -0.92 -15.43
N SER A 6 10.87 -1.62 -15.35
CA SER A 6 11.68 -1.88 -16.55
C SER A 6 10.93 -2.65 -17.63
N THR A 7 10.11 -3.64 -17.23
CA THR A 7 9.32 -4.42 -18.19
C THR A 7 8.14 -3.63 -18.76
N LEU A 8 7.60 -2.71 -17.96
CA LEU A 8 6.54 -1.81 -18.39
C LEU A 8 7.07 -0.78 -19.40
N ASP A 9 8.26 -0.22 -19.16
CA ASP A 9 8.95 0.68 -20.08
C ASP A 9 9.22 -0.02 -21.43
N ASP A 10 9.77 -1.24 -21.39
CA ASP A 10 9.97 -2.06 -22.61
C ASP A 10 8.65 -2.30 -23.36
N ALA A 11 7.55 -2.54 -22.63
CA ALA A 11 6.24 -2.74 -23.22
C ALA A 11 5.66 -1.45 -23.85
N PHE A 12 5.92 -0.28 -23.25
CA PHE A 12 5.56 1.00 -23.83
C PHE A 12 6.35 1.29 -25.11
N ASP A 13 7.66 1.04 -25.12
CA ASP A 13 8.51 1.20 -26.29
C ASP A 13 8.03 0.30 -27.45
N GLU A 14 7.66 -0.95 -27.15
CA GLU A 14 7.07 -1.85 -28.14
C GLU A 14 5.72 -1.34 -28.68
N LEU A 15 4.88 -0.77 -27.82
CA LEU A 15 3.58 -0.24 -28.23
C LEU A 15 3.75 1.02 -29.08
N GLU A 16 4.65 1.93 -28.70
CA GLU A 16 4.99 3.11 -29.49
C GLU A 16 5.47 2.73 -30.90
N ALA A 17 6.37 1.74 -30.98
CA ALA A 17 6.86 1.23 -32.26
C ALA A 17 5.74 0.64 -33.14
N LYS A 18 4.76 -0.04 -32.53
CA LYS A 18 3.59 -0.61 -33.24
C LYS A 18 2.61 0.46 -33.71
N LEU A 19 2.39 1.51 -32.91
CA LEU A 19 1.44 2.59 -33.21
C LEU A 19 2.04 3.65 -34.15
N GLY A 20 3.37 3.79 -34.20
CA GLY A 20 4.05 4.88 -34.90
C GLY A 20 3.83 6.25 -34.23
N ARG A 21 3.40 6.25 -32.97
CA ARG A 21 3.19 7.42 -32.09
C ARG A 21 3.30 6.98 -30.63
N PRO A 22 3.57 7.90 -29.70
CA PRO A 22 3.45 7.61 -28.27
C PRO A 22 2.04 7.11 -27.91
N PRO A 23 1.92 6.11 -27.02
CA PRO A 23 0.64 5.72 -26.44
C PRO A 23 -0.05 6.89 -25.75
N ASN A 24 -1.39 6.86 -25.69
CA ASN A 24 -2.15 7.80 -24.87
C ASN A 24 -2.31 7.25 -23.45
N SER A 25 -2.83 8.06 -22.52
CA SER A 25 -2.98 7.68 -21.11
C SER A 25 -3.82 6.43 -20.86
N ASP A 26 -4.83 6.20 -21.70
CA ASP A 26 -5.72 5.04 -21.55
C ASP A 26 -5.01 3.77 -22.03
N GLU A 27 -4.29 3.85 -23.14
CA GLU A 27 -3.44 2.76 -23.67
C GLU A 27 -2.32 2.41 -22.69
N GLU A 28 -1.70 3.42 -22.05
CA GLU A 28 -0.68 3.20 -21.02
C GLU A 28 -1.25 2.48 -19.79
N ALA A 29 -2.43 2.93 -19.32
CA ALA A 29 -3.10 2.36 -18.17
C ALA A 29 -3.52 0.90 -18.42
N GLU A 30 -4.09 0.60 -19.60
CA GLU A 30 -4.47 -0.74 -20.02
C GLU A 30 -3.26 -1.68 -20.10
N LEU A 31 -2.15 -1.22 -20.68
CA LEU A 31 -0.93 -2.03 -20.79
C LEU A 31 -0.34 -2.35 -19.40
N ARG A 32 -0.29 -1.34 -18.52
CA ARG A 32 0.17 -1.51 -17.14
C ARG A 32 -0.72 -2.50 -16.38
N GLU A 33 -2.04 -2.36 -16.46
CA GLU A 33 -2.99 -3.28 -15.81
C GLU A 33 -2.84 -4.70 -16.35
N GLY A 34 -2.75 -4.86 -17.68
CA GLY A 34 -2.54 -6.15 -18.33
C GLY A 34 -1.24 -6.83 -17.90
N LEU A 35 -0.14 -6.07 -17.83
CA LEU A 35 1.15 -6.58 -17.35
C LEU A 35 1.09 -6.98 -15.87
N PHE A 36 0.46 -6.16 -15.03
CA PHE A 36 0.29 -6.42 -13.60
C PHE A 36 -0.46 -7.74 -13.36
N LEU A 37 -1.58 -7.95 -14.06
CA LEU A 37 -2.36 -9.19 -13.98
C LEU A 37 -1.58 -10.40 -14.51
N THR A 38 -0.79 -10.23 -15.57
CA THR A 38 0.08 -11.29 -16.11
C THR A 38 1.11 -11.74 -15.09
N TRP A 39 1.71 -10.80 -14.35
CA TRP A 39 2.70 -11.11 -13.31
C TRP A 39 2.07 -11.76 -12.08
N ILE A 40 0.84 -11.38 -11.73
CA ILE A 40 0.06 -12.08 -10.71
C ILE A 40 -0.17 -13.54 -11.11
N GLN A 41 -0.56 -13.80 -12.36
CA GLN A 41 -0.76 -15.17 -12.86
C GLN A 41 0.54 -15.97 -12.86
N ALA A 42 1.68 -15.32 -13.13
CA ALA A 42 3.01 -15.91 -13.06
C ALA A 42 3.57 -16.02 -11.63
N ALA A 43 2.79 -15.66 -10.60
CA ALA A 43 3.17 -15.67 -9.19
C ALA A 43 4.47 -14.89 -8.88
N ARG A 44 4.74 -13.81 -9.63
CA ARG A 44 5.89 -12.89 -9.43
C ARG A 44 5.62 -11.90 -8.30
N PHE A 45 5.22 -12.43 -7.15
CA PHE A 45 4.67 -11.62 -6.06
C PHE A 45 5.71 -10.71 -5.42
N ASP A 46 6.97 -11.15 -5.26
CA ASP A 46 8.00 -10.35 -4.61
C ASP A 46 8.34 -9.10 -5.42
N GLU A 47 8.43 -9.24 -6.75
CA GLU A 47 8.70 -8.10 -7.63
C GLU A 47 7.52 -7.13 -7.70
N LEU A 48 6.29 -7.66 -7.68
CA LEU A 48 5.09 -6.81 -7.58
C LEU A 48 5.03 -6.09 -6.24
N ILE A 49 5.35 -6.75 -5.13
CA ILE A 49 5.42 -6.09 -3.81
C ILE A 49 6.47 -4.98 -3.84
N GLN A 50 7.66 -5.24 -4.38
CA GLN A 50 8.70 -4.22 -4.50
C GLN A 50 8.21 -3.01 -5.32
N TYR A 51 7.56 -3.26 -6.47
CA TYR A 51 6.93 -2.21 -7.26
C TYR A 51 5.89 -1.42 -6.46
N MET A 52 4.99 -2.10 -5.75
CA MET A 52 3.97 -1.45 -4.93
C MET A 52 4.57 -0.55 -3.84
N LEU A 53 5.65 -1.00 -3.20
CA LEU A 53 6.32 -0.27 -2.13
C LEU A 53 7.11 0.94 -2.64
N ASP A 54 7.65 0.87 -3.85
CA ASP A 54 8.40 1.97 -4.46
C ASP A 54 7.48 2.99 -5.13
N HIS A 55 6.50 2.53 -5.93
CA HIS A 55 5.65 3.38 -6.74
C HIS A 55 4.49 4.02 -5.95
N TYR A 56 3.91 3.30 -4.97
CA TYR A 56 2.79 3.77 -4.14
C TYR A 56 3.19 4.03 -2.69
N GLU A 57 4.47 4.42 -2.48
CA GLU A 57 5.08 4.61 -1.16
C GLU A 57 4.23 5.55 -0.27
N LEU A 58 3.76 6.67 -0.83
CA LEU A 58 3.17 7.78 -0.07
C LEU A 58 1.63 7.81 -0.11
N GLU A 59 1.03 7.50 -1.26
CA GLU A 59 -0.42 7.48 -1.46
C GLU A 59 -0.80 6.64 -2.68
N GLY A 60 -2.10 6.39 -2.88
CA GLY A 60 -2.62 5.65 -4.03
C GLY A 60 -2.40 4.13 -3.94
N GLY A 61 -2.56 3.45 -5.07
CA GLY A 61 -2.27 2.02 -5.20
C GLY A 61 -3.19 1.07 -4.45
N PHE A 62 -4.27 1.54 -3.82
CA PHE A 62 -5.16 0.68 -3.04
C PHE A 62 -5.84 -0.40 -3.90
N GLY A 63 -6.23 -0.06 -5.14
CA GLY A 63 -6.78 -1.02 -6.10
C GLY A 63 -5.79 -2.15 -6.40
N ASP A 64 -4.59 -1.80 -6.88
CA ASP A 64 -3.53 -2.76 -7.18
C ASP A 64 -3.10 -3.58 -5.94
N ALA A 65 -2.99 -2.94 -4.77
CA ALA A 65 -2.68 -3.63 -3.52
C ALA A 65 -3.77 -4.63 -3.13
N SER A 66 -5.04 -4.31 -3.39
CA SER A 66 -6.17 -5.20 -3.15
C SER A 66 -6.13 -6.41 -4.10
N ILE A 67 -5.88 -6.19 -5.40
CA ILE A 67 -5.77 -7.24 -6.41
C ILE A 67 -4.60 -8.19 -6.05
N LEU A 68 -3.43 -7.65 -5.71
CA LEU A 68 -2.28 -8.43 -5.29
C LEU A 68 -2.55 -9.19 -3.98
N SER A 69 -3.17 -8.54 -3.00
CA SER A 69 -3.61 -9.18 -1.75
C SER A 69 -4.58 -10.33 -2.00
N ASP A 70 -5.54 -10.18 -2.91
CA ASP A 70 -6.46 -11.25 -3.31
C ASP A 70 -5.73 -12.47 -3.90
N ALA A 71 -4.72 -12.24 -4.73
CA ALA A 71 -3.88 -13.30 -5.25
C ALA A 71 -3.09 -14.01 -4.14
N LEU A 72 -2.46 -13.26 -3.24
CA LEU A 72 -1.71 -13.80 -2.11
C LEU A 72 -2.62 -14.57 -1.13
N LYS A 73 -3.84 -14.09 -0.90
CA LYS A 73 -4.84 -14.78 -0.07
C LYS A 73 -5.23 -16.12 -0.68
N ARG A 74 -5.47 -16.17 -1.99
CA ARG A 74 -5.72 -17.44 -2.70
C ARG A 74 -4.53 -18.40 -2.62
N ALA A 75 -3.30 -17.87 -2.57
CA ALA A 75 -2.08 -18.65 -2.39
C ALA A 75 -1.80 -19.07 -0.93
N GLY A 76 -2.55 -18.58 0.06
CA GLY A 76 -2.26 -18.84 1.47
C GLY A 76 -1.04 -18.10 2.01
N ASP A 77 -0.56 -17.06 1.32
CA ASP A 77 0.73 -16.43 1.60
C ASP A 77 0.60 -15.20 2.51
N LEU A 78 0.37 -15.45 3.78
CA LEU A 78 0.29 -14.40 4.80
C LEU A 78 1.59 -13.58 4.92
N PRO A 79 2.81 -14.16 4.92
CA PRO A 79 4.05 -13.38 5.04
C PRO A 79 4.21 -12.31 3.95
N ARG A 80 3.80 -12.59 2.71
CA ARG A 80 3.85 -11.59 1.64
C ARG A 80 2.77 -10.51 1.78
N ILE A 81 1.60 -10.85 2.32
CA ILE A 81 0.56 -9.86 2.66
C ILE A 81 1.08 -8.91 3.75
N GLU A 82 1.72 -9.46 4.79
CA GLU A 82 2.36 -8.67 5.85
C GLU A 82 3.48 -7.77 5.30
N THR A 83 4.27 -8.28 4.36
CA THR A 83 5.33 -7.50 3.70
C THR A 83 4.75 -6.33 2.91
N LEU A 84 3.72 -6.57 2.09
CA LEU A 84 3.05 -5.54 1.29
C LEU A 84 2.47 -4.44 2.17
N PHE A 85 1.51 -4.77 3.05
CA PHE A 85 0.81 -3.75 3.82
C PHE A 85 1.66 -3.20 4.96
N GLY A 86 2.54 -4.01 5.56
CA GLY A 86 3.49 -3.54 6.58
C GLY A 86 4.49 -2.53 6.03
N GLY A 87 4.98 -2.75 4.80
CA GLY A 87 5.82 -1.79 4.08
C GLY A 87 5.10 -0.47 3.82
N LEU A 88 3.88 -0.53 3.25
CA LEU A 88 3.04 0.66 3.00
C LEU A 88 2.70 1.41 4.31
N LEU A 89 2.37 0.69 5.39
CA LEU A 89 2.12 1.31 6.69
C LEU A 89 3.34 2.08 7.19
N LYS A 90 4.54 1.49 7.07
CA LYS A 90 5.78 2.12 7.53
C LYS A 90 6.06 3.43 6.80
N SER A 91 5.97 3.45 5.48
CA SER A 91 6.22 4.66 4.68
C SER A 91 5.15 5.73 4.90
N ARG A 92 3.87 5.35 4.86
CA ARG A 92 2.74 6.30 4.97
C ARG A 92 2.63 6.92 6.36
N LYS A 93 2.91 6.16 7.43
CA LYS A 93 3.02 6.72 8.80
C LYS A 93 4.12 7.77 8.90
N ARG A 94 5.26 7.53 8.25
CA ARG A 94 6.38 8.49 8.20
C ARG A 94 5.98 9.74 7.41
N ALA A 95 5.29 9.59 6.28
CA ALA A 95 4.80 10.70 5.47
C ALA A 95 3.83 11.59 6.28
N PHE A 96 2.85 10.98 6.95
CA PHE A 96 1.94 11.67 7.86
C PHE A 96 2.69 12.45 8.95
N ALA A 97 3.65 11.82 9.63
CA ALA A 97 4.40 12.46 10.71
C ALA A 97 5.20 13.69 10.26
N ARG A 98 5.68 13.73 9.02
CA ARG A 98 6.44 14.88 8.47
C ARG A 98 5.58 16.13 8.32
N VAL A 99 4.32 15.97 7.94
CA VAL A 99 3.42 17.10 7.66
C VAL A 99 2.56 17.48 8.88
N TRP A 100 2.42 16.57 9.84
CA TRP A 100 1.53 16.74 10.98
C TRP A 100 1.84 17.99 11.82
N LYS A 101 3.12 18.28 12.09
CA LYS A 101 3.50 19.46 12.89
C LYS A 101 2.99 20.76 12.28
N GLN A 102 3.14 20.92 10.96
CA GLN A 102 2.66 22.11 10.26
C GLN A 102 1.12 22.16 10.21
N ALA A 103 0.47 21.00 10.13
CA ALA A 103 -0.99 20.92 10.23
C ALA A 103 -1.49 21.40 11.60
N GLN A 104 -0.79 21.08 12.70
CA GLN A 104 -1.11 21.57 14.05
C GLN A 104 -0.95 23.09 14.17
N GLU A 105 -0.07 23.70 13.38
CA GLU A 105 0.15 25.14 13.28
C GLU A 105 -0.85 25.84 12.33
N ALA A 106 -1.93 25.15 11.94
CA ALA A 106 -2.99 25.65 11.07
C ALA A 106 -2.58 25.97 9.62
N HIS A 107 -1.49 25.37 9.13
CA HIS A 107 -1.12 25.48 7.72
C HIS A 107 -2.10 24.66 6.84
N ILE A 108 -2.94 25.34 6.07
CA ILE A 108 -4.02 24.73 5.26
C ILE A 108 -3.51 23.62 4.34
N GLY A 109 -2.38 23.85 3.65
CA GLY A 109 -1.78 22.84 2.78
C GLY A 109 -1.39 21.58 3.55
N ALA A 110 -0.84 21.73 4.75
CA ALA A 110 -0.40 20.61 5.58
C ALA A 110 -1.59 19.87 6.21
N MET A 111 -2.67 20.58 6.56
CA MET A 111 -3.93 19.96 6.99
C MET A 111 -4.48 19.04 5.90
N ARG A 112 -4.56 19.53 4.66
CA ARG A 112 -5.00 18.72 3.51
C ARG A 112 -4.10 17.50 3.29
N GLU A 113 -2.79 17.70 3.27
CA GLU A 113 -1.81 16.63 3.07
C GLU A 113 -1.89 15.56 4.17
N SER A 114 -2.00 15.98 5.44
CA SER A 114 -2.12 15.08 6.59
C SER A 114 -3.39 14.22 6.54
N ALA A 115 -4.51 14.79 6.07
CA ALA A 115 -5.75 14.04 5.90
C ALA A 115 -5.60 12.94 4.84
N LYS A 116 -4.92 13.23 3.72
CA LYS A 116 -4.62 12.23 2.69
C LYS A 116 -3.73 11.10 3.22
N HIS A 117 -2.63 11.44 3.89
CA HIS A 117 -1.74 10.42 4.44
C HIS A 117 -2.43 9.58 5.53
N MET A 118 -3.31 10.19 6.34
CA MET A 118 -4.12 9.45 7.30
C MET A 118 -5.02 8.42 6.61
N ALA A 119 -5.73 8.82 5.55
CA ALA A 119 -6.55 7.91 4.76
C ALA A 119 -5.69 6.76 4.17
N ALA A 120 -4.54 7.08 3.59
CA ALA A 120 -3.62 6.08 3.03
C ALA A 120 -3.09 5.09 4.09
N VAL A 121 -2.89 5.53 5.34
CA VAL A 121 -2.53 4.62 6.45
C VAL A 121 -3.71 3.73 6.84
N MET A 122 -4.93 4.28 6.91
CA MET A 122 -6.13 3.49 7.22
C MET A 122 -6.41 2.41 6.18
N GLU A 123 -6.24 2.74 4.90
CA GLU A 123 -6.34 1.77 3.80
C GLU A 123 -5.37 0.60 3.97
N ALA A 124 -4.11 0.89 4.30
CA ALA A 124 -3.10 -0.16 4.50
C ALA A 124 -3.39 -1.02 5.73
N TYR A 125 -3.91 -0.44 6.83
CA TYR A 125 -4.39 -1.21 7.98
C TYR A 125 -5.57 -2.10 7.61
N ALA A 126 -6.54 -1.59 6.85
CA ALA A 126 -7.70 -2.37 6.40
C ALA A 126 -7.26 -3.56 5.52
N GLY A 127 -6.32 -3.34 4.60
CA GLY A 127 -5.74 -4.39 3.77
C GLY A 127 -5.07 -5.49 4.59
N LEU A 128 -4.26 -5.11 5.58
CA LEU A 128 -3.59 -6.06 6.47
C LEU A 128 -4.58 -6.82 7.36
N TYR A 129 -5.58 -6.12 7.92
CA TYR A 129 -6.65 -6.75 8.72
C TYR A 129 -7.40 -7.80 7.90
N HIS A 130 -7.77 -7.46 6.67
CA HIS A 130 -8.45 -8.39 5.77
C HIS A 130 -7.56 -9.58 5.40
N GLY A 131 -6.25 -9.37 5.27
CA GLY A 131 -5.26 -10.44 5.14
C GLY A 131 -5.35 -11.46 6.27
N TYR A 132 -5.25 -10.99 7.51
CA TYR A 132 -5.38 -11.85 8.69
C TYR A 132 -6.75 -12.52 8.80
N TRP A 133 -7.83 -11.79 8.52
CA TRP A 133 -9.19 -12.34 8.53
C TRP A 133 -9.35 -13.52 7.55
N SER A 134 -8.84 -13.36 6.32
CA SER A 134 -8.88 -14.41 5.30
C SER A 134 -8.10 -15.66 5.68
N MET A 135 -7.11 -15.51 6.58
CA MET A 135 -6.27 -16.61 7.08
C MET A 135 -6.70 -17.10 8.46
N GLN A 136 -7.85 -16.63 8.97
CA GLN A 136 -8.36 -16.96 10.31
C GLN A 136 -7.36 -16.66 11.44
N ASN A 137 -6.51 -15.66 11.25
CA ASN A 137 -5.52 -15.24 12.24
C ASN A 137 -6.14 -14.18 13.18
N GLU A 138 -6.79 -14.65 14.24
CA GLU A 138 -7.47 -13.80 15.22
C GLU A 138 -6.54 -12.86 15.98
N GLU A 139 -5.34 -13.34 16.33
CA GLU A 139 -4.32 -12.53 17.02
C GLU A 139 -3.86 -11.35 16.13
N GLY A 140 -3.57 -11.62 14.87
CA GLY A 140 -3.19 -10.62 13.88
C GLY A 140 -4.29 -9.57 13.67
N MET A 141 -5.55 -10.01 13.55
CA MET A 141 -6.70 -9.11 13.45
C MET A 141 -6.83 -8.19 14.68
N ALA A 142 -6.75 -8.76 15.89
CA ALA A 142 -6.87 -8.01 17.13
C ALA A 142 -5.76 -6.96 17.26
N LYS A 143 -4.52 -7.35 16.95
CA LYS A 143 -3.34 -6.46 16.96
C LYS A 143 -3.51 -5.32 15.97
N VAL A 144 -3.82 -5.61 14.71
CA VAL A 144 -3.99 -4.56 13.68
C VAL A 144 -5.13 -3.62 14.02
N LYS A 145 -6.26 -4.14 14.49
CA LYS A 145 -7.39 -3.31 14.93
C LYS A 145 -6.98 -2.37 16.06
N ALA A 146 -6.26 -2.87 17.06
CA ALA A 146 -5.78 -2.05 18.17
C ALA A 146 -4.80 -0.96 17.69
N GLU A 147 -3.85 -1.30 16.83
CA GLU A 147 -2.90 -0.34 16.23
C GLU A 147 -3.60 0.72 15.37
N MET A 148 -4.58 0.31 14.56
CA MET A 148 -5.38 1.20 13.72
C MET A 148 -6.16 2.20 14.56
N LEU A 149 -6.89 1.74 15.59
CA LEU A 149 -7.66 2.60 16.49
C LEU A 149 -6.75 3.56 17.27
N HIS A 150 -5.60 3.07 17.76
CA HIS A 150 -4.63 3.91 18.44
C HIS A 150 -4.09 5.02 17.51
N TYR A 151 -3.77 4.67 16.26
CA TYR A 151 -3.28 5.62 15.27
C TYR A 151 -4.36 6.62 14.86
N GLN A 152 -5.59 6.17 14.60
CA GLN A 152 -6.73 7.03 14.26
C GLN A 152 -7.08 8.00 15.37
N ALA A 153 -6.91 7.63 16.64
CA ALA A 153 -7.08 8.53 17.77
C ALA A 153 -6.01 9.65 17.85
N HIS A 154 -4.96 9.59 17.00
CA HIS A 154 -3.86 10.58 16.93
C HIS A 154 -3.29 10.94 18.29
N ARG A 155 -3.21 9.97 19.21
CA ARG A 155 -2.54 10.18 20.50
C ARG A 155 -1.03 10.19 20.25
N SER A 156 -0.48 11.35 19.90
CA SER A 156 0.94 11.60 20.16
C SER A 156 1.17 11.41 21.66
N ASP A 157 1.98 10.44 22.03
CA ASP A 157 2.54 10.23 23.38
C ASP A 157 1.64 9.71 24.50
N GLN A 158 0.92 8.60 24.30
CA GLN A 158 0.63 7.71 25.42
C GLN A 158 0.98 6.27 25.06
N ARG A 159 2.08 5.77 25.65
CA ARG A 159 2.36 4.33 25.75
C ARG A 159 1.05 3.59 26.11
N PRO A 160 0.78 2.42 25.53
CA PRO A 160 -0.32 1.59 26.01
C PRO A 160 -0.18 1.40 27.53
N PRO A 161 -1.27 1.41 28.30
CA PRO A 161 -1.19 1.16 29.73
C PRO A 161 -0.50 -0.18 29.92
N ARG A 162 0.60 -0.20 30.70
CA ARG A 162 1.13 -1.45 31.22
C ARG A 162 0.00 -2.06 32.04
N GLN A 163 -0.43 -3.26 31.66
CA GLN A 163 -1.25 -4.08 32.54
C GLN A 163 -0.42 -4.29 33.81
N GLY A 164 -0.76 -3.52 34.85
CA GLY A 164 -0.28 -3.77 36.20
C GLY A 164 -1.11 -4.92 36.74
N ASN A 165 -0.42 -6.00 37.10
CA ASN A 165 -0.99 -7.02 37.98
C ASN A 165 -1.29 -6.35 39.32
N GLU A 166 -2.57 -6.28 39.68
CA GLU A 166 -3.03 -6.32 41.07
C GLU A 166 -3.71 -7.67 41.30
#